data_AF-A0A7S0R549-F1
#
_entry.id   AF-A0A7S0R549-F1
#
_cell.length_a   1.000
_cell.length_b   1.000
_cell.length_c   1.000
_cell.angle_alpha   90.00
_cell.angle_beta   90.00
_cell.angle_gamma   90.00
#
_symmetry.space_group_name_H-M   'P 1'
#
loop_
_entity.id
_entity.type
_entity.pdbx_description
1 polymer ?
#
loop_
_entity_poly.entity_id
_entity_poly.type
_entity_poly.pdbx_seq_one_letter_code
_entity_poly.pdbx_strand_id
1 'polypeptide(L)'
;EGLTPHVGPIAPVCNRCPEIVEETRYMIYLVGQDESLNAQAVVTSIDISTNNTAGTSAKSAPSFVSGFPGVSTVGQTYLVVDLKMDVNATVFYMALTPGSEPPSS
;
A
#
# COMPACT_ATOMS: atom_id res chain seq x y z
N GLU A 1 -15.47 -40.33 23.21
CA GLU A 1 -15.46 -39.01 23.87
C GLU A 1 -15.33 -37.97 22.76
N GLY A 2 -16.45 -37.35 22.37
CA GLY A 2 -16.52 -36.48 21.19
C GLY A 2 -15.92 -35.11 21.47
N LEU A 3 -14.86 -34.73 20.76
CA LEU A 3 -14.34 -33.37 20.78
C LEU A 3 -15.41 -32.45 20.18
N THR A 4 -16.07 -31.65 21.00
CA THR A 4 -16.89 -30.54 20.52
C THR A 4 -15.95 -29.52 19.86
N PRO A 5 -16.14 -29.19 18.57
CA PRO A 5 -15.33 -28.17 17.91
C PRO A 5 -15.46 -26.85 18.68
N HIS A 6 -14.34 -26.17 18.92
CA HIS A 6 -14.38 -24.82 19.45
C HIS A 6 -14.93 -23.88 18.37
N VAL A 7 -16.17 -23.42 18.54
CA VAL A 7 -16.84 -22.47 17.64
C VAL A 7 -16.74 -21.07 18.27
N GLY A 8 -15.51 -20.55 18.32
CA GLY A 8 -15.21 -19.22 18.84
C GLY A 8 -14.01 -18.62 18.11
N PRO A 9 -13.87 -17.27 18.06
CA PRO A 9 -12.70 -16.65 17.45
C PRO A 9 -11.44 -17.00 18.24
N ILE A 10 -10.57 -17.81 17.65
CA ILE A 10 -9.23 -18.08 18.18
C ILE A 10 -8.31 -16.98 17.65
N ALA A 11 -7.79 -16.13 18.54
CA ALA A 11 -6.75 -15.18 18.17
C ALA A 11 -5.41 -15.94 18.05
N PRO A 12 -4.79 -16.03 16.87
CA PRO A 12 -3.49 -16.69 16.73
C PRO A 12 -2.42 -15.87 17.46
N VAL A 13 -1.66 -16.52 18.33
CA VAL A 13 -0.52 -15.90 19.01
C VAL A 13 0.75 -16.14 18.19
N CYS A 14 1.33 -15.07 17.65
CA CYS A 14 2.63 -15.15 17.00
C CYS A 14 3.73 -14.55 17.87
N ASN A 15 4.53 -15.40 18.53
CA ASN A 15 5.57 -14.95 19.46
C ASN A 15 6.85 -14.44 18.80
N ARG A 16 7.03 -14.66 17.48
CA ARG A 16 8.23 -14.27 16.70
C ARG A 16 7.90 -13.98 15.23
N CYS A 17 6.82 -13.24 14.97
CA CYS A 17 6.53 -12.84 13.59
C CYS A 17 7.57 -11.82 13.12
N PRO A 18 8.17 -12.01 11.93
CA PRO A 18 8.95 -10.94 11.32
C PRO A 18 8.04 -9.76 11.03
N GLU A 19 8.62 -8.57 10.92
CA GLU A 19 7.93 -7.47 10.26
C GLU A 19 7.58 -7.91 8.83
N ILE A 20 6.31 -7.71 8.47
CA ILE A 20 5.82 -8.03 7.12
C ILE A 20 6.22 -6.87 6.20
N VAL A 21 7.01 -7.19 5.19
CA VAL A 21 7.52 -6.27 4.17
C VAL A 21 6.66 -6.38 2.91
N GLU A 22 6.58 -5.30 2.15
CA GLU A 22 5.91 -5.28 0.85
C GLU A 22 6.60 -6.17 -0.19
N GLU A 23 5.86 -6.55 -1.23
CA GLU A 23 6.35 -7.31 -2.40
C GLU A 23 7.06 -8.62 -2.04
N THR A 24 6.71 -9.18 -0.88
CA THR A 24 7.39 -10.33 -0.30
C THR A 24 6.43 -11.51 -0.21
N ARG A 25 6.91 -12.69 -0.60
CA ARG A 25 6.17 -13.94 -0.46
C ARG A 25 6.45 -14.54 0.91
N TYR A 26 5.41 -14.93 1.62
CA TYR A 26 5.49 -15.58 2.91
C TYR A 26 4.77 -16.91 2.88
N MET A 27 5.32 -17.88 3.62
CA MET A 27 4.63 -19.12 3.97
C MET A 27 4.29 -19.06 5.45
N ILE A 28 3.00 -19.04 5.77
CA ILE A 28 2.50 -19.05 7.15
C ILE A 28 2.22 -20.49 7.54
N TYR A 29 2.79 -20.95 8.66
CA TYR A 29 2.51 -22.26 9.22
C TYR A 29 1.60 -22.13 10.45
N LEU A 30 0.56 -22.95 10.49
CA LEU A 30 -0.49 -22.94 11.50
C LEU A 30 -0.57 -24.31 12.17
N VAL A 31 -0.60 -24.30 13.50
CA VAL A 31 -0.77 -25.49 14.34
C VAL A 31 -1.79 -25.14 15.43
N GLY A 32 -2.89 -25.88 15.49
CA GLY A 32 -3.81 -25.79 16.62
C GLY A 32 -3.20 -26.46 17.87
N GLN A 33 -3.38 -25.85 19.04
CA GLN A 33 -3.07 -26.46 20.33
C GLN A 33 -4.30 -26.33 21.24
N ASP A 34 -4.64 -27.40 21.96
CA ASP A 34 -5.73 -27.38 22.93
C ASP A 34 -5.30 -26.86 24.32
N GLU A 35 -6.27 -26.73 25.24
CA GLU A 35 -6.02 -26.28 26.63
C GLU A 35 -5.15 -27.25 27.44
N SER A 36 -5.01 -28.49 26.98
CA SER A 36 -4.15 -29.53 27.58
C SER A 36 -2.77 -29.58 26.93
N LEU A 37 -2.43 -28.59 26.09
CA LEU A 37 -1.17 -28.44 25.37
C LEU A 37 -0.92 -29.50 24.28
N ASN A 38 -1.94 -30.24 23.85
CA ASN A 38 -1.82 -31.16 22.72
C ASN A 38 -1.82 -30.37 21.40
N ALA A 39 -0.76 -30.53 20.60
CA ALA A 39 -0.65 -29.91 19.29
C ALA A 39 -1.26 -30.80 18.19
N GLN A 40 -1.83 -30.16 17.17
CA GLN A 40 -2.29 -30.82 15.96
C GLN A 40 -1.13 -31.60 15.31
N ALA A 41 -1.36 -32.86 14.95
CA ALA A 41 -0.34 -33.73 14.37
C ALA A 41 0.12 -33.32 12.96
N VAL A 42 -0.69 -32.52 12.26
CA VAL A 42 -0.44 -32.08 10.88
C VAL A 42 -0.48 -30.56 10.83
N VAL A 43 0.59 -29.95 10.33
CA VAL A 43 0.70 -28.50 10.15
C VAL A 43 -0.07 -28.07 8.90
N THR A 44 -0.81 -26.97 9.00
CA THR A 44 -1.43 -26.32 7.84
C THR A 44 -0.56 -25.16 7.37
N SER A 45 -0.33 -25.02 6.07
CA SER A 45 0.44 -23.90 5.50
C SER A 45 -0.40 -23.04 4.58
N ILE A 46 -0.25 -21.71 4.67
CA ILE A 46 -0.86 -20.74 3.77
C ILE A 46 0.24 -20.01 3.02
N ASP A 47 0.20 -20.07 1.70
CA ASP A 47 1.06 -19.30 0.81
C ASP A 47 0.41 -17.94 0.54
N ILE A 48 1.09 -16.87 0.95
CA ILE A 48 0.63 -15.50 0.73
C ILE A 48 1.73 -14.68 0.07
N SER A 49 1.33 -13.67 -0.67
CA SER A 49 2.22 -12.62 -1.14
C SER A 49 1.65 -11.29 -0.69
N THR A 50 2.49 -10.45 -0.08
CA THR A 50 2.16 -9.04 0.08
C THR A 50 2.30 -8.40 -1.28
N ASN A 51 1.19 -8.32 -2.02
CA ASN A 51 1.16 -7.46 -3.17
C ASN A 51 1.12 -6.02 -2.65
N ASN A 52 2.10 -5.21 -3.03
CA ASN A 52 1.83 -3.79 -3.06
C ASN A 52 0.82 -3.58 -4.18
N THR A 53 -0.48 -3.73 -3.86
CA THR A 53 -1.57 -3.37 -4.80
C THR A 53 -1.58 -1.84 -5.03
N ALA A 54 -0.64 -1.10 -4.43
CA ALA A 54 -0.23 0.24 -4.77
C ALA A 54 1.22 0.32 -5.30
N GLY A 55 1.73 -0.62 -6.13
CA GLY A 55 3.12 -0.43 -6.61
C GLY A 55 3.67 -1.31 -7.72
N THR A 56 3.48 -2.63 -7.70
CA THR A 56 4.24 -3.53 -8.59
C THR A 56 3.50 -3.88 -9.86
N SER A 57 3.43 -2.91 -10.75
CA SER A 57 3.29 -3.13 -12.19
C SER A 57 3.87 -1.90 -12.83
N ALA A 58 5.21 -1.85 -13.00
CA ALA A 58 5.91 -0.77 -13.71
C ALA A 58 5.17 0.57 -13.56
N LYS A 59 5.05 1.09 -12.32
CA LYS A 59 4.23 2.28 -12.05
C LYS A 59 4.68 3.32 -13.05
N SER A 60 3.83 3.62 -14.03
CA SER A 60 4.08 4.68 -15.01
C SER A 60 4.52 5.87 -14.16
N ALA A 61 5.75 6.36 -14.35
CA ALA A 61 6.17 7.56 -13.64
C ALA A 61 5.04 8.59 -13.82
N PRO A 62 4.50 9.19 -12.74
CA PRO A 62 3.28 9.97 -12.85
C PRO A 62 3.41 10.98 -13.98
N SER A 63 2.52 10.90 -14.95
CA SER A 63 2.54 11.75 -16.12
C SER A 63 1.27 12.58 -16.15
N PHE A 64 1.38 13.80 -16.67
CA PHE A 64 0.20 14.61 -16.90
C PHE A 64 -0.64 13.99 -18.01
N VAL A 65 -1.95 13.90 -17.78
CA VAL A 65 -2.89 13.51 -18.82
C VAL A 65 -2.82 14.54 -19.94
N SER A 66 -2.88 14.09 -21.20
CA SER A 66 -2.88 14.98 -22.37
C SER A 66 -3.93 16.10 -22.20
N GLY A 67 -3.50 17.35 -22.45
CA GLY A 67 -4.30 18.55 -22.18
C GLY A 67 -4.10 19.18 -20.80
N PHE A 68 -3.29 18.56 -19.93
CA PHE A 68 -2.88 19.09 -18.63
C PHE A 68 -1.34 19.14 -18.50
N PRO A 69 -0.77 19.99 -17.62
CA PRO A 69 -1.46 21.01 -16.83
C PRO A 69 -2.01 22.13 -17.73
N GLY A 70 -2.99 22.86 -17.23
CA GLY A 70 -3.61 24.00 -17.92
C GLY A 70 -3.92 25.16 -16.97
N VAL A 71 -4.29 26.31 -17.53
CA VAL A 71 -4.76 27.47 -16.76
C VAL A 71 -6.15 27.84 -17.26
N SER A 72 -7.16 27.69 -16.41
CA SER A 72 -8.55 28.02 -16.78
C SER A 72 -8.95 29.46 -16.45
N THR A 73 -8.30 30.09 -15.47
CA THR A 73 -8.62 31.47 -15.06
C THR A 73 -7.35 32.24 -14.78
N VAL A 74 -7.29 33.48 -15.28
CA VAL A 74 -6.25 34.46 -14.95
C VAL A 74 -6.94 35.74 -14.48
N GLY A 75 -6.76 36.06 -13.20
CA GLY A 75 -7.12 37.33 -12.61
C GLY A 75 -5.91 38.26 -12.49
N GLN A 76 -6.12 39.45 -11.94
CA GLN A 76 -5.03 40.43 -11.75
C GLN A 76 -3.98 39.95 -10.73
N THR A 77 -4.38 39.15 -9.74
CA THR A 77 -3.51 38.69 -8.64
C THR A 77 -3.70 37.21 -8.30
N TYR A 78 -4.46 36.48 -9.10
CA TYR A 78 -4.69 35.05 -8.90
C TYR A 78 -4.79 34.34 -10.24
N LEU A 79 -4.57 33.04 -10.23
CA LEU A 79 -4.82 32.15 -11.35
C LEU A 79 -5.29 30.80 -10.82
N VAL A 80 -5.97 30.03 -11.68
CA VAL A 80 -6.37 28.65 -11.37
C VAL A 80 -5.60 27.74 -12.30
N VAL A 81 -4.80 26.84 -11.72
CA VAL A 81 -4.08 25.78 -12.44
C VAL A 81 -4.89 24.50 -12.34
N ASP A 82 -5.26 23.94 -13.48
CA ASP A 82 -5.90 22.64 -13.55
C ASP A 82 -4.83 21.56 -13.72
N LEU A 83 -4.86 20.57 -12.83
CA LEU A 83 -3.89 19.49 -12.78
C LEU A 83 -4.63 18.15 -12.90
N LYS A 84 -4.11 17.25 -13.73
CA LYS A 84 -4.63 15.89 -13.86
C LYS A 84 -3.49 14.92 -14.16
N MET A 85 -3.37 13.91 -13.31
CA MET A 85 -2.35 12.86 -13.40
C MET A 85 -2.99 11.55 -13.87
N ASP A 86 -2.21 10.73 -14.57
CA ASP A 86 -2.60 9.38 -15.01
C ASP A 86 -2.69 8.37 -13.87
N VAL A 87 -2.01 8.65 -12.75
CA VAL A 87 -2.03 7.88 -11.50
C VAL A 87 -2.19 8.78 -10.28
N ASN A 88 -2.58 8.23 -9.13
CA ASN A 88 -2.62 8.99 -7.88
C ASN A 88 -1.22 9.52 -7.53
N ALA A 89 -1.10 10.85 -7.38
CA ALA A 89 0.18 11.53 -7.18
C ALA A 89 0.00 12.89 -6.48
N THR A 90 1.06 13.34 -5.83
CA THR A 90 1.17 14.70 -5.27
C THR A 90 1.93 15.59 -6.24
N VAL A 91 1.37 16.77 -6.55
CA VAL A 91 2.03 17.78 -7.40
C VAL A 91 2.57 18.91 -6.51
N PHE A 92 3.85 19.24 -6.68
CA PHE A 92 4.49 20.40 -6.07
C PHE A 92 4.64 21.49 -7.13
N TYR A 93 4.30 22.74 -6.82
CA TYR A 93 4.38 23.86 -7.76
C TYR A 93 4.93 25.11 -7.08
N MET A 94 5.52 25.99 -7.90
CA MET A 94 6.01 27.30 -7.49
C MET A 94 5.69 28.31 -8.59
N ALA A 95 5.15 29.46 -8.22
CA ALA A 95 4.92 30.56 -9.14
C ALA A 95 6.10 31.54 -9.05
N LEU A 96 6.78 31.77 -10.18
CA LEU A 96 7.94 32.65 -10.29
C LEU A 96 7.67 33.74 -11.35
N THR A 97 8.26 34.91 -11.18
CA THR A 97 8.27 35.93 -12.23
C THR A 97 9.24 35.54 -13.34
N PRO A 98 9.00 35.96 -14.60
CA PRO A 98 9.92 35.70 -15.70
C PRO A 98 11.35 36.13 -15.37
N GLY A 99 12.31 35.22 -15.56
CA GLY A 99 13.74 35.48 -15.29
C GLY A 99 14.22 35.15 -13.88
N SER A 100 13.33 34.68 -12.98
CA SER A 100 13.75 34.12 -11.69
C SER A 100 14.54 32.82 -11.88
N GLU A 101 15.50 32.55 -11.01
CA GLU A 101 16.20 31.26 -10.99
C GLU A 101 15.22 30.14 -10.58
N PRO A 102 15.22 29.01 -11.29
CA PRO A 102 14.39 27.87 -10.91
C PRO A 102 14.90 27.27 -9.59
N PRO A 103 14.05 26.56 -8.82
CA PRO A 103 14.47 25.85 -7.63
C PRO A 103 15.55 24.82 -7.96
N SER A 104 16.63 24.79 -7.18
CA SER A 104 17.61 23.70 -7.20
C SER A 104 17.25 22.63 -6.17
N SER A 105 17.65 21.38 -6.44
CA SER A 105 17.48 20.23 -5.54
C SER A 105 18.32 20.31 -4.28
#